data_AF-A0A9D4EM67-F1
#
_entry.id   AF-A0A9D4EM67-F1
#
_cell.length_a   1.000
_cell.length_b   1.000
_cell.length_c   1.000
_cell.angle_alpha   90.00
_cell.angle_beta   90.00
_cell.angle_gamma   90.00
#
_symmetry.space_group_name_H-M   'P 1'
#
loop_
_entity.id
_entity.type
_entity.pdbx_description
1 polymer ?
#
loop_
_entity_poly.entity_id
_entity_poly.type
_entity_poly.pdbx_seq_one_letter_code
_entity_poly.pdbx_strand_id
1 'polypeptide(L)'
;MASLADVFKEKERSNWLKAWLAIDIAKSGLEHLADNEAQTFHQHIYSQVTSTLKSQSATCTSCNTTNLLRNQKCPNQICDKVCQAIIKEHRYKKCSWNNTSAPLWQTHYWEIAKCYIQTDGYADKISIQDTDFNGVVSFMLNCTRFDSKFSFPITKGKPTLNKPACLLYKAREVHKAVRHSSLMEVTDVDLQDYFTTLNNLLKDSSHLSQDNVAKNAVVKLAQLEKDTLLLTTTEMMCFLDAVGTTLKQHLKGIAKDVVDASVNDLRVNTELCIDNIKDFMSNCKQELAKQANIHKQDIDEHVNSKKQGIDDHTRRLKQGMDEHADRHKQGLNEHADRDKQGMDEHADRQKQDMDEHAGRHKQSIDEHADRHKQGIDEHASRHKQCLDKQAEKCIKDIQEQFGNTTFTETTYKKSCEGITNVLSFHYTISKQQEFNFIIWPKTTYKSTHV
;
A
#
# COMPACT_ATOMS: atom_id res chain seq x y z
N MET A 1 -51.68 -30.90 -50.80
CA MET A 1 -51.67 -29.43 -50.72
C MET A 1 -52.32 -28.90 -51.99
N ALA A 2 -53.38 -28.10 -51.89
CA ALA A 2 -53.89 -27.35 -53.04
C ALA A 2 -52.73 -26.50 -53.60
N SER A 3 -52.62 -26.36 -54.93
CA SER A 3 -51.55 -25.52 -55.48
C SER A 3 -51.79 -24.08 -55.04
N LEU A 4 -50.73 -23.28 -54.86
CA LEU A 4 -50.91 -21.87 -54.46
C LEU A 4 -51.76 -21.09 -55.47
N ALA A 5 -51.73 -21.50 -56.75
CA ALA A 5 -52.61 -20.96 -57.78
C ALA A 5 -54.09 -21.22 -57.48
N ASP A 6 -54.42 -22.33 -56.82
CA ASP A 6 -55.79 -22.66 -56.40
C ASP A 6 -56.28 -21.78 -55.24
N VAL A 7 -55.36 -21.32 -54.37
CA VAL A 7 -55.70 -20.46 -53.21
C VAL A 7 -56.16 -19.06 -53.64
N PHE A 8 -55.61 -18.54 -54.73
CA PHE A 8 -55.91 -17.21 -55.27
C PHE A 8 -56.89 -17.21 -56.45
N LYS A 9 -57.56 -18.34 -56.73
CA LYS A 9 -58.69 -18.39 -57.68
C LYS A 9 -59.88 -17.56 -57.21
N GLU A 10 -60.04 -17.43 -55.91
CA GLU A 10 -61.08 -16.60 -55.29
C GLU A 10 -60.75 -15.11 -55.51
N LYS A 11 -61.74 -14.37 -56.02
CA LYS A 11 -61.58 -12.97 -56.43
C LYS A 11 -61.07 -12.08 -55.30
N GLU A 12 -61.58 -12.26 -54.09
CA GLU A 12 -61.22 -11.44 -52.92
C GLU A 12 -59.76 -11.64 -52.50
N ARG A 13 -59.21 -12.85 -52.67
CA ARG A 13 -57.79 -13.14 -52.39
C ARG A 13 -56.86 -12.61 -53.47
N SER A 14 -57.29 -12.66 -54.73
CA SER A 14 -56.59 -11.99 -55.84
C SER A 14 -56.56 -10.46 -55.61
N ASN A 15 -57.68 -9.87 -55.18
CA ASN A 15 -57.77 -8.47 -54.83
C ASN A 15 -56.86 -8.11 -53.64
N TRP A 16 -56.76 -8.96 -52.62
CA TRP A 16 -55.84 -8.75 -51.52
C TRP A 16 -54.38 -8.68 -51.99
N LEU A 17 -53.98 -9.58 -52.90
CA LEU A 17 -52.64 -9.57 -53.49
C LEU A 17 -52.39 -8.29 -54.31
N LYS A 18 -53.37 -7.86 -55.14
CA LYS A 18 -53.31 -6.58 -55.85
C LYS A 18 -53.14 -5.40 -54.91
N ALA A 19 -53.88 -5.38 -53.81
CA ALA A 19 -53.79 -4.33 -52.81
C ALA A 19 -52.39 -4.28 -52.17
N TRP A 20 -51.79 -5.44 -51.90
CA TRP A 20 -50.43 -5.54 -51.37
C TRP A 20 -49.39 -4.99 -52.37
N LEU A 21 -49.49 -5.38 -53.64
CA LEU A 21 -48.64 -4.86 -54.71
C LEU A 21 -48.83 -3.34 -54.89
N ALA A 22 -50.06 -2.85 -54.80
CA ALA A 22 -50.35 -1.42 -54.87
C ALA A 22 -49.66 -0.65 -53.72
N ILE A 23 -49.65 -1.19 -52.50
CA ILE A 23 -48.95 -0.59 -51.36
C ILE A 23 -47.44 -0.54 -51.60
N ASP A 24 -46.84 -1.60 -52.15
CA ASP A 24 -45.40 -1.65 -52.45
C ASP A 24 -45.00 -0.66 -53.57
N ILE A 25 -45.83 -0.54 -54.60
CA ILE A 25 -45.65 0.49 -55.64
C ILE A 25 -45.75 1.88 -55.02
N ALA A 26 -46.73 2.11 -54.15
CA ALA A 26 -46.88 3.39 -53.46
C ALA A 26 -45.69 3.71 -52.55
N LYS A 27 -45.15 2.72 -51.82
CA LYS A 27 -43.92 2.83 -51.03
C LYS A 27 -42.78 3.34 -51.91
N SER A 28 -42.53 2.64 -53.02
CA SER A 28 -41.49 3.00 -54.00
C SER A 28 -41.63 4.44 -54.51
N GLY A 29 -42.86 4.90 -54.76
CA GLY A 29 -43.13 6.27 -55.19
C GLY A 29 -42.83 7.34 -54.13
N LEU A 30 -42.82 7.00 -52.84
CA LEU A 30 -42.50 7.92 -51.74
C LEU A 30 -41.00 7.96 -51.40
N GLU A 31 -40.25 6.92 -51.77
CA GLU A 31 -38.87 6.72 -51.33
C GLU A 31 -37.98 7.92 -51.63
N HIS A 32 -37.95 8.39 -52.88
CA HIS A 32 -37.02 9.45 -53.27
C HIS A 32 -37.28 10.76 -52.51
N LEU A 33 -38.54 11.14 -52.29
CA LEU A 33 -38.88 12.33 -51.51
C LEU A 33 -38.46 12.17 -50.04
N ALA A 34 -38.81 11.04 -49.42
CA ALA A 34 -38.52 10.80 -48.02
C ALA A 34 -37.01 10.68 -47.75
N ASP A 35 -36.28 10.02 -48.65
CA ASP A 35 -34.83 9.88 -48.57
C ASP A 35 -34.12 11.24 -48.69
N ASN A 36 -34.51 12.04 -49.68
CA ASN A 36 -33.95 13.38 -49.89
C ASN A 36 -34.19 14.30 -48.69
N GLU A 37 -35.39 14.28 -48.09
CA GLU A 37 -35.68 15.06 -46.90
C GLU A 37 -34.91 14.55 -45.68
N ALA A 38 -34.72 13.23 -45.53
CA ALA A 38 -33.92 12.66 -44.45
C ALA A 38 -32.43 13.08 -44.55
N GLN A 39 -31.86 13.02 -45.75
CA GLN A 39 -30.49 13.48 -46.03
C GLN A 39 -30.35 15.00 -45.80
N THR A 40 -31.28 15.80 -46.32
CA THR A 40 -31.29 17.26 -46.16
C THR A 40 -31.40 17.65 -44.69
N PHE A 41 -32.23 16.95 -43.92
CA PHE A 41 -32.40 17.20 -42.50
C PHE A 41 -31.13 16.86 -41.71
N HIS A 42 -30.49 15.74 -42.01
CA HIS A 42 -29.21 15.35 -41.42
C HIS A 42 -28.13 16.42 -41.66
N GLN A 43 -27.96 16.84 -42.92
CA GLN A 43 -27.01 17.90 -43.28
C GLN A 43 -27.32 19.21 -42.53
N HIS A 44 -28.60 19.57 -42.43
CA HIS A 44 -29.03 20.75 -41.70
C HIS A 44 -28.66 20.67 -40.21
N ILE A 45 -28.95 19.56 -39.54
CA ILE A 45 -28.57 19.34 -38.14
C ILE A 45 -27.05 19.52 -37.97
N TYR A 46 -26.24 18.81 -38.76
CA TYR A 46 -24.79 18.84 -38.58
C TYR A 46 -24.16 20.17 -38.96
N SER A 47 -24.74 20.92 -39.90
CA SER A 47 -24.33 22.31 -40.15
C SER A 47 -24.56 23.22 -38.93
N GLN A 48 -25.68 23.05 -38.20
CA GLN A 48 -25.99 23.82 -36.99
C GLN A 48 -25.14 23.39 -35.79
N VAL A 49 -24.90 22.09 -35.64
CA VAL A 49 -24.07 21.56 -34.55
C VAL A 49 -22.62 22.02 -34.73
N THR A 50 -22.08 21.92 -35.94
CA THR A 50 -20.70 22.33 -36.26
C THR A 50 -20.50 23.83 -36.04
N SER A 51 -21.46 24.68 -36.45
CA SER A 51 -21.37 26.12 -36.23
C SER A 51 -21.47 26.50 -34.75
N THR A 52 -22.30 25.81 -33.97
CA THR A 52 -22.49 26.06 -32.54
C THR A 52 -21.28 25.65 -31.71
N LEU A 53 -20.64 24.53 -32.03
CA LEU A 53 -19.56 23.97 -31.23
C LEU A 53 -18.15 24.50 -31.58
N LYS A 54 -18.02 25.32 -32.63
CA LYS A 54 -16.72 25.86 -33.13
C LYS A 54 -15.61 24.80 -33.29
N SER A 55 -16.00 23.54 -33.49
CA SER A 55 -15.11 22.38 -33.53
C SER A 55 -15.50 21.55 -34.74
N GLN A 56 -14.58 21.43 -35.71
CA GLN A 56 -14.80 20.69 -36.95
C GLN A 56 -14.60 19.17 -36.81
N SER A 57 -14.09 18.69 -35.67
CA SER A 57 -13.59 17.30 -35.54
C SER A 57 -14.15 16.51 -34.37
N ALA A 58 -15.10 17.05 -33.60
CA ALA A 58 -15.67 16.28 -32.52
C ALA A 58 -16.60 15.20 -33.10
N THR A 59 -16.30 13.94 -32.80
CA THR A 59 -17.18 12.79 -33.05
C THR A 59 -17.65 12.22 -31.72
N CYS A 60 -18.81 11.57 -31.68
CA CYS A 60 -19.27 10.88 -30.48
C CYS A 60 -19.38 9.38 -30.75
N THR A 61 -18.54 8.57 -30.09
CA THR A 61 -18.54 7.11 -30.23
C THR A 61 -19.01 6.38 -28.98
N SER A 62 -19.09 7.06 -27.83
CA SER A 62 -19.34 6.45 -26.51
C SER A 62 -20.76 6.64 -25.97
N CYS A 63 -21.58 7.51 -26.58
CA CYS A 63 -22.95 7.72 -26.13
C CYS A 63 -23.88 6.65 -26.71
N ASN A 64 -24.81 6.12 -25.92
CA ASN A 64 -25.95 5.38 -26.44
C ASN A 64 -27.24 6.18 -26.23
N THR A 65 -28.27 5.88 -27.02
CA THR A 65 -29.55 6.60 -27.01
C THR A 65 -30.27 6.50 -25.66
N THR A 66 -30.26 5.33 -25.01
CA THR A 66 -30.86 5.09 -23.67
C THR A 66 -30.21 5.92 -22.56
N ASN A 67 -28.90 6.13 -22.61
CA ASN A 67 -28.14 6.89 -21.62
C ASN A 67 -28.39 8.39 -21.76
N LEU A 68 -28.48 8.89 -23.00
CA LEU A 68 -28.84 10.29 -23.28
C LEU A 68 -30.23 10.67 -22.72
N LEU A 69 -31.18 9.73 -22.76
CA LEU A 69 -32.52 9.94 -22.18
C LEU A 69 -32.55 9.91 -20.65
N ARG A 70 -31.54 9.30 -20.01
CA ARG A 70 -31.38 9.28 -18.55
C ARG A 70 -30.68 10.52 -18.01
N ASN A 71 -30.70 11.62 -18.76
CA ASN A 71 -30.05 12.90 -18.45
C ASN A 71 -28.51 12.84 -18.34
N GLN A 72 -27.87 11.79 -18.87
CA GLN A 72 -26.42 11.76 -18.97
C GLN A 72 -25.98 12.64 -20.15
N LYS A 73 -25.22 13.71 -19.86
CA LYS A 73 -24.72 14.63 -20.89
C LYS A 73 -23.70 13.95 -21.78
N CYS A 74 -23.78 14.21 -23.08
CA CYS A 74 -22.76 13.79 -24.04
C CYS A 74 -21.43 14.49 -23.71
N PRO A 75 -20.31 13.77 -23.58
CA PRO A 75 -19.00 14.38 -23.28
C PRO A 75 -18.61 15.48 -24.29
N ASN A 76 -18.99 15.28 -25.56
CA ASN A 76 -18.69 16.21 -26.65
C ASN A 76 -19.87 17.14 -26.99
N GLN A 77 -20.98 17.08 -26.24
CA GLN A 77 -22.23 17.85 -26.45
C GLN A 77 -22.93 17.67 -27.81
N ILE A 78 -22.35 16.89 -28.74
CA ILE A 78 -22.89 16.64 -30.08
C ILE A 78 -24.26 15.98 -29.99
N CYS A 79 -24.33 14.83 -29.31
CA CYS A 79 -25.56 14.05 -29.23
C CYS A 79 -26.68 14.84 -28.53
N ASP A 80 -26.35 15.69 -27.55
CA ASP A 80 -27.34 16.54 -26.88
C ASP A 80 -27.98 17.54 -27.86
N LYS A 81 -27.17 18.16 -28.73
CA LYS A 81 -27.65 19.09 -29.76
C LYS A 81 -28.45 18.38 -30.87
N VAL A 82 -27.99 17.19 -31.29
CA VAL A 82 -28.73 16.36 -32.26
C VAL A 82 -30.08 15.92 -31.67
N CYS A 83 -30.11 15.44 -30.42
CA CYS A 83 -31.36 15.13 -29.70
C CYS A 83 -32.32 16.33 -29.69
N GLN A 84 -31.83 17.52 -29.35
CA GLN A 84 -32.64 18.74 -29.34
C GLN A 84 -33.24 19.04 -30.72
N ALA A 85 -32.45 18.90 -31.79
CA ALA A 85 -32.93 19.13 -33.16
C ALA A 85 -33.97 18.08 -33.60
N ILE A 86 -33.75 16.81 -33.27
CA ILE A 86 -34.70 15.72 -33.53
C ILE A 86 -36.02 16.01 -32.83
N ILE A 87 -35.97 16.27 -31.51
CA ILE A 87 -37.15 16.60 -30.71
C ILE A 87 -37.84 17.84 -31.27
N LYS A 88 -37.10 18.86 -31.70
CA LYS A 88 -37.66 20.09 -32.28
C LYS A 88 -38.48 19.82 -33.54
N GLU A 89 -38.00 18.99 -34.45
CA GLU A 89 -38.73 18.64 -35.69
C GLU A 89 -39.70 17.46 -35.52
N HIS A 90 -39.73 16.83 -34.34
CA HIS A 90 -40.75 15.81 -34.05
C HIS A 90 -42.08 16.47 -33.72
N ARG A 91 -43.10 16.15 -34.52
CA ARG A 91 -44.46 16.71 -34.42
C ARG A 91 -45.07 16.56 -33.02
N TYR A 92 -44.87 15.39 -32.41
CA TYR A 92 -45.44 15.06 -31.09
C TYR A 92 -44.44 15.02 -29.93
N LYS A 93 -43.16 15.37 -30.17
CA LYS A 93 -42.09 15.22 -29.17
C LYS A 93 -41.97 13.81 -28.56
N LYS A 94 -42.36 12.78 -29.30
CA LYS A 94 -42.39 11.36 -28.88
C LYS A 94 -41.52 10.53 -29.83
N CYS A 95 -40.22 10.74 -29.75
CA CYS A 95 -39.29 10.04 -30.62
C CYS A 95 -39.09 8.58 -30.17
N SER A 96 -38.95 7.69 -31.15
CA SER A 96 -38.70 6.26 -30.95
C SER A 96 -37.21 5.98 -30.84
N TRP A 97 -36.68 6.25 -29.65
CA TRP A 97 -35.25 6.15 -29.38
C TRP A 97 -34.69 4.73 -29.43
N ASN A 98 -35.55 3.71 -29.30
CA ASN A 98 -35.17 2.29 -29.40
C ASN A 98 -34.82 1.87 -30.84
N ASN A 99 -35.31 2.61 -31.84
CA ASN A 99 -35.04 2.31 -33.25
C ASN A 99 -33.71 2.88 -33.74
N THR A 100 -32.96 3.62 -32.90
CA THR A 100 -31.82 4.42 -33.36
C THR A 100 -30.59 4.27 -32.48
N SER A 101 -29.42 4.42 -33.08
CA SER A 101 -28.12 4.36 -32.42
C SER A 101 -27.40 5.71 -32.47
N ALA A 102 -27.28 6.38 -31.31
CA ALA A 102 -26.62 7.68 -31.19
C ALA A 102 -25.20 7.78 -31.78
N PRO A 103 -24.30 6.76 -31.67
CA PRO A 103 -22.99 6.78 -32.32
C PRO A 103 -23.04 6.88 -33.84
N LEU A 104 -24.14 6.42 -34.45
CA LEU A 104 -24.29 6.37 -35.91
C LEU A 104 -24.94 7.62 -36.49
N TRP A 105 -25.50 8.52 -35.67
CA TRP A 105 -26.17 9.74 -36.14
C TRP A 105 -25.30 10.60 -37.04
N GLN A 106 -23.99 10.63 -36.82
CA GLN A 106 -23.09 11.49 -37.59
C GLN A 106 -22.85 11.00 -39.02
N THR A 107 -22.83 9.68 -39.22
CA THR A 107 -22.46 9.09 -40.51
C THR A 107 -23.66 8.52 -41.26
N HIS A 108 -24.77 8.22 -40.57
CA HIS A 108 -25.94 7.57 -41.16
C HIS A 108 -27.19 8.42 -40.93
N TYR A 109 -27.63 9.12 -41.98
CA TYR A 109 -28.82 10.00 -41.92
C TYR A 109 -30.10 9.24 -41.56
N TRP A 110 -30.21 7.97 -41.97
CA TRP A 110 -31.41 7.17 -41.69
C TRP A 110 -31.58 6.85 -40.21
N GLU A 111 -30.50 6.81 -39.42
CA GLU A 111 -30.59 6.67 -37.96
C GLU A 111 -31.38 7.82 -37.32
N ILE A 112 -31.28 9.03 -37.88
CA ILE A 112 -32.08 10.16 -37.44
C ILE A 112 -33.55 10.00 -37.87
N ALA A 113 -33.80 9.51 -39.09
CA ALA A 113 -35.17 9.27 -39.58
C ALA A 113 -35.91 8.22 -38.74
N LYS A 114 -35.23 7.17 -38.28
CA LYS A 114 -35.79 6.12 -37.41
C LYS A 114 -36.38 6.64 -36.10
N CYS A 115 -35.90 7.78 -35.59
CA CYS A 115 -36.46 8.45 -34.41
C CYS A 115 -37.94 8.84 -34.57
N TYR A 116 -38.44 8.92 -35.80
CA TYR A 116 -39.81 9.35 -36.12
C TYR A 116 -40.73 8.15 -36.45
N ILE A 117 -40.21 6.92 -36.42
CA ILE A 117 -41.00 5.72 -36.67
C ILE A 117 -41.57 5.24 -35.34
N GLN A 118 -42.84 5.53 -35.06
CA GLN A 118 -43.48 5.31 -33.74
C GLN A 118 -43.47 3.88 -33.19
N THR A 119 -43.28 2.87 -34.03
CA THR A 119 -43.28 1.45 -33.65
C THR A 119 -41.86 0.93 -33.53
N ASP A 120 -41.57 0.14 -32.50
CA ASP A 120 -40.31 -0.57 -32.36
C ASP A 120 -40.15 -1.64 -33.46
N GLY A 121 -38.92 -2.12 -33.67
CA GLY A 121 -38.61 -3.15 -34.67
C GLY A 121 -37.99 -2.63 -35.97
N TYR A 122 -37.48 -1.39 -35.95
CA TYR A 122 -36.77 -0.79 -37.09
C TYR A 122 -35.28 -0.57 -36.84
N ALA A 123 -34.76 -1.06 -35.70
CA ALA A 123 -33.37 -0.86 -35.31
C ALA A 123 -32.36 -1.41 -36.34
N ASP A 124 -32.70 -2.53 -37.00
CA ASP A 124 -31.90 -3.22 -38.02
C ASP A 124 -32.01 -2.57 -39.42
N LYS A 125 -32.95 -1.64 -39.65
CA LYS A 125 -33.12 -1.00 -40.96
C LYS A 125 -32.10 0.11 -41.15
N ILE A 126 -31.25 -0.04 -42.17
CA ILE A 126 -30.14 0.89 -42.43
C ILE A 126 -30.49 1.97 -43.46
N SER A 127 -31.55 1.76 -44.26
CA SER A 127 -31.98 2.67 -45.32
C SER A 127 -33.50 2.71 -45.48
N ILE A 128 -33.99 3.65 -46.29
CA ILE A 128 -35.40 3.73 -46.66
C ILE A 128 -35.85 2.52 -47.50
N GLN A 129 -34.95 1.96 -48.30
CA GLN A 129 -35.25 0.79 -49.14
C GLN A 129 -35.57 -0.43 -48.29
N ASP A 130 -34.89 -0.59 -47.15
CA ASP A 130 -35.11 -1.68 -46.20
C ASP A 130 -36.34 -1.47 -45.29
N THR A 131 -36.97 -0.30 -45.36
CA THR A 131 -38.06 0.09 -44.47
C THR A 131 -39.41 -0.17 -45.15
N ASP A 132 -40.33 -0.84 -44.44
CA ASP A 132 -41.67 -1.12 -44.98
C ASP A 132 -42.51 0.15 -45.18
N PHE A 133 -43.61 0.04 -45.92
CA PHE A 133 -44.50 1.18 -46.20
C PHE A 133 -44.94 1.90 -44.91
N ASN A 134 -45.26 1.15 -43.85
CA ASN A 134 -45.65 1.73 -42.56
C ASN A 134 -44.52 2.56 -41.94
N GLY A 135 -43.28 2.08 -41.98
CA GLY A 135 -42.13 2.82 -41.48
C GLY A 135 -41.89 4.13 -42.23
N VAL A 136 -41.94 4.10 -43.57
CA VAL A 136 -41.79 5.29 -44.42
C VAL A 136 -42.87 6.32 -44.12
N VAL A 137 -44.14 5.91 -44.12
CA VAL A 137 -45.25 6.81 -43.82
C VAL A 137 -45.21 7.30 -42.37
N SER A 138 -44.79 6.47 -41.42
CA SER A 138 -44.64 6.86 -40.01
C SER A 138 -43.58 7.96 -39.84
N PHE A 139 -42.42 7.83 -40.50
CA PHE A 139 -41.41 8.89 -40.55
C PHE A 139 -42.01 10.21 -41.06
N MET A 140 -42.69 10.18 -42.21
CA MET A 140 -43.29 11.37 -42.83
C MET A 140 -44.41 11.98 -41.99
N LEU A 141 -45.19 11.15 -41.28
CA LEU A 141 -46.27 11.59 -40.38
C LEU A 141 -45.78 12.13 -39.03
N ASN A 142 -44.53 11.94 -38.66
CA ASN A 142 -44.03 12.40 -37.36
C ASN A 142 -43.01 13.53 -37.49
N CYS A 143 -42.48 13.79 -38.68
CA CYS A 143 -41.50 14.83 -38.94
C CYS A 143 -42.17 16.10 -39.52
N THR A 144 -42.01 17.25 -38.85
CA THR A 144 -42.60 18.54 -39.26
C THR A 144 -42.03 19.09 -40.56
N ARG A 145 -40.88 18.58 -41.01
CA ARG A 145 -40.27 18.92 -42.31
C ARG A 145 -41.20 18.64 -43.50
N PHE A 146 -42.09 17.67 -43.34
CA PHE A 146 -43.08 17.32 -44.36
C PHE A 146 -44.33 18.21 -44.35
N ASP A 147 -44.48 19.13 -43.38
CA ASP A 147 -45.66 20.00 -43.27
C ASP A 147 -45.84 20.91 -44.50
N SER A 148 -44.75 21.25 -45.18
CA SER A 148 -44.76 22.01 -46.45
C SER A 148 -45.04 21.15 -47.68
N LYS A 149 -45.04 19.83 -47.52
CA LYS A 149 -45.11 18.84 -48.61
C LYS A 149 -46.48 18.17 -48.67
N PHE A 150 -47.12 17.93 -47.53
CA PHE A 150 -48.41 17.26 -47.46
C PHE A 150 -49.42 18.13 -46.71
N SER A 151 -50.69 17.95 -47.06
CA SER A 151 -51.78 18.67 -46.38
C SER A 151 -52.06 18.03 -45.02
N PHE A 152 -51.80 18.78 -43.94
CA PHE A 152 -52.12 18.38 -42.56
C PHE A 152 -53.22 19.28 -41.97
N PRO A 153 -54.32 18.72 -41.43
CA PRO A 153 -55.34 19.53 -40.77
C PRO A 153 -54.82 20.14 -39.45
N ILE A 154 -54.88 21.46 -39.33
CA ILE A 154 -54.50 22.22 -38.12
C ILE A 154 -55.77 22.47 -37.30
N THR A 155 -55.79 22.06 -36.02
CA THR A 155 -56.80 22.55 -35.06
C THR A 155 -56.11 23.10 -33.82
N LYS A 156 -56.44 24.35 -33.45
CA LYS A 156 -55.94 25.06 -32.26
C LYS A 156 -54.41 25.03 -32.10
N GLY A 157 -53.67 25.39 -33.15
CA GLY A 157 -52.22 25.62 -33.07
C GLY A 157 -51.35 24.37 -32.87
N LYS A 158 -51.93 23.17 -32.97
CA LYS A 158 -51.18 21.90 -33.01
C LYS A 158 -51.66 21.06 -34.21
N PRO A 159 -50.75 20.47 -35.00
CA PRO A 159 -51.14 19.48 -36.00
C PRO A 159 -51.81 18.30 -35.29
N THR A 160 -53.11 18.10 -35.55
CA THR A 160 -53.80 16.92 -34.99
C THR A 160 -53.72 15.78 -35.99
N LEU A 161 -53.45 14.57 -35.49
CA LEU A 161 -53.53 13.35 -36.29
C LEU A 161 -55.00 12.90 -36.50
N ASN A 162 -55.98 13.73 -36.13
CA ASN A 162 -57.40 13.36 -36.14
C ASN A 162 -57.98 13.39 -37.56
N LYS A 163 -57.72 12.31 -38.31
CA LYS A 163 -58.49 11.67 -39.41
C LYS A 163 -59.09 12.61 -40.51
N PRO A 164 -59.83 12.08 -41.49
CA PRO A 164 -59.43 11.49 -42.76
C PRO A 164 -58.79 12.46 -43.80
N ALA A 165 -58.41 13.70 -43.46
CA ALA A 165 -58.00 14.67 -44.48
C ALA A 165 -56.59 14.43 -45.05
N CYS A 166 -55.63 13.97 -44.24
CA CYS A 166 -54.25 13.73 -44.69
C CYS A 166 -54.13 12.41 -45.46
N LEU A 167 -53.63 12.46 -46.70
CA LEU A 167 -53.50 11.28 -47.56
C LEU A 167 -52.46 10.27 -47.05
N LEU A 168 -51.40 10.72 -46.36
CA LEU A 168 -50.45 9.82 -45.69
C LEU A 168 -51.14 8.97 -44.62
N TYR A 169 -52.03 9.58 -43.83
CA TYR A 169 -52.78 8.86 -42.81
C TYR A 169 -53.74 7.83 -43.45
N LYS A 170 -54.49 8.25 -44.48
CA LYS A 170 -55.40 7.35 -45.22
C LYS A 170 -54.67 6.14 -45.81
N ALA A 171 -53.52 6.38 -46.45
CA ALA A 171 -52.73 5.30 -47.03
C ALA A 171 -52.17 4.34 -45.96
N ARG A 172 -51.82 4.83 -44.76
CA ARG A 172 -51.46 3.96 -43.64
C ARG A 172 -52.62 3.09 -43.17
N GLU A 173 -53.85 3.59 -43.18
CA GLU A 173 -55.05 2.79 -42.88
C GLU A 173 -55.31 1.72 -43.95
N VAL A 174 -55.05 2.01 -45.24
CA VAL A 174 -55.07 1.01 -46.32
C VAL A 174 -54.08 -0.12 -46.02
N HIS A 175 -52.81 0.20 -45.74
CA HIS A 175 -51.81 -0.81 -45.36
C HIS A 175 -52.24 -1.62 -44.13
N LYS A 176 -52.83 -0.96 -43.12
CA LYS A 176 -53.34 -1.64 -41.92
C LYS A 176 -54.49 -2.60 -42.27
N ALA A 177 -55.42 -2.20 -43.13
CA ALA A 177 -56.54 -3.03 -43.54
C ALA A 177 -56.07 -4.28 -44.31
N VAL A 178 -55.15 -4.11 -45.26
CA VAL A 178 -54.59 -5.22 -46.05
C VAL A 178 -53.76 -6.16 -45.17
N ARG A 179 -52.86 -5.64 -44.32
CA ARG A 179 -51.97 -6.47 -43.48
C ARG A 179 -52.68 -7.25 -42.39
N HIS A 180 -53.79 -6.73 -41.86
CA HIS A 180 -54.56 -7.38 -40.80
C HIS A 180 -55.80 -8.13 -41.33
N SER A 181 -55.97 -8.28 -42.65
CA SER A 181 -57.01 -9.14 -43.21
C SER A 181 -56.64 -10.60 -42.95
N SER A 182 -57.20 -11.17 -41.88
CA SER A 182 -56.93 -12.55 -41.43
C SER A 182 -57.36 -13.61 -42.43
N LEU A 183 -58.34 -13.29 -43.28
CA LEU A 183 -58.84 -14.18 -44.34
C LEU A 183 -58.23 -13.86 -45.71
N MET A 184 -57.38 -12.83 -45.80
CA MET A 184 -56.82 -12.31 -47.06
C MET A 184 -57.91 -11.93 -48.06
N GLU A 185 -59.04 -11.42 -47.58
CA GLU A 185 -60.19 -11.05 -48.40
C GLU A 185 -60.24 -9.53 -48.53
N VAL A 186 -60.32 -9.04 -49.77
CA VAL A 186 -60.53 -7.63 -50.12
C VAL A 186 -61.61 -7.54 -51.20
N THR A 187 -62.68 -6.80 -50.91
CA THR A 187 -63.77 -6.61 -51.87
C THR A 187 -63.34 -5.73 -53.04
N ASP A 188 -64.05 -5.78 -54.18
CA ASP A 188 -63.76 -4.88 -55.30
C ASP A 188 -63.91 -3.40 -54.92
N VAL A 189 -64.86 -3.10 -54.02
CA VAL A 189 -65.12 -1.75 -53.52
C VAL A 189 -63.94 -1.26 -52.68
N ASP A 190 -63.46 -2.10 -51.77
CA ASP A 190 -62.28 -1.78 -50.94
C ASP A 190 -61.03 -1.62 -51.81
N LEU A 191 -60.81 -2.53 -52.77
CA LEU A 191 -59.68 -2.45 -53.69
C LEU A 191 -59.67 -1.13 -54.46
N GLN A 192 -60.83 -0.71 -54.98
CA GLN A 192 -60.97 0.56 -55.70
C GLN A 192 -60.67 1.77 -54.80
N ASP A 193 -61.13 1.75 -53.55
CA ASP A 193 -60.83 2.80 -52.56
C ASP A 193 -59.33 2.84 -52.23
N TYR A 194 -58.68 1.67 -52.13
CA TYR A 194 -57.25 1.55 -51.88
C TYR A 194 -56.43 2.14 -53.03
N PHE A 195 -56.72 1.77 -54.28
CA PHE A 195 -56.07 2.35 -55.47
C PHE A 195 -56.25 3.86 -55.52
N THR A 196 -57.48 4.34 -55.32
CA THR A 196 -57.81 5.77 -55.31
C THR A 196 -56.99 6.51 -54.25
N THR A 197 -56.94 5.98 -53.03
CA THR A 197 -56.20 6.56 -51.91
C THR A 197 -54.70 6.64 -52.19
N LEU A 198 -54.09 5.55 -52.67
CA LEU A 198 -52.65 5.48 -52.94
C LEU A 198 -52.25 6.35 -54.13
N ASN A 199 -53.05 6.36 -55.20
CA ASN A 199 -52.84 7.21 -56.36
C ASN A 199 -52.95 8.70 -56.02
N ASN A 200 -53.92 9.08 -55.18
CA ASN A 200 -54.05 10.45 -54.70
C ASN A 200 -52.86 10.85 -53.82
N LEU A 201 -52.37 9.96 -52.96
CA LEU A 201 -51.18 10.24 -52.14
C LEU A 201 -49.96 10.57 -52.99
N LEU A 202 -49.70 9.78 -54.05
CA LEU A 202 -48.57 10.02 -54.96
C LEU A 202 -48.71 11.32 -55.77
N LYS A 203 -49.87 11.98 -55.72
CA LYS A 203 -50.17 13.25 -56.39
C LYS A 203 -50.38 14.41 -55.42
N ASP A 204 -50.33 14.17 -54.10
CA ASP A 204 -50.71 15.15 -53.07
C ASP A 204 -49.79 16.38 -53.03
N SER A 205 -48.53 16.22 -53.44
CA SER A 205 -47.54 17.29 -53.40
C SER A 205 -47.00 17.65 -54.78
N SER A 206 -46.64 18.93 -54.97
CA SER A 206 -45.90 19.38 -56.14
C SER A 206 -44.56 18.68 -56.30
N HIS A 207 -43.95 18.25 -55.19
CA HIS A 207 -42.69 17.51 -55.21
C HIS A 207 -42.86 16.09 -55.74
N LEU A 208 -43.90 15.38 -55.32
CA LEU A 208 -44.21 14.04 -55.85
C LEU A 208 -44.69 14.11 -57.30
N SER A 209 -45.51 15.10 -57.65
CA SER A 209 -46.00 15.22 -59.04
C SER A 209 -44.90 15.61 -60.03
N GLN A 210 -43.77 16.15 -59.58
CA GLN A 210 -42.59 16.43 -60.40
C GLN A 210 -41.58 15.28 -60.39
N ASP A 211 -41.59 14.45 -59.35
CA ASP A 211 -40.67 13.34 -59.16
C ASP A 211 -40.88 12.20 -60.15
N ASN A 212 -39.80 11.75 -60.79
CA ASN A 212 -39.88 10.69 -61.81
C ASN A 212 -40.21 9.32 -61.22
N VAL A 213 -39.79 9.03 -59.98
CA VAL A 213 -40.07 7.75 -59.31
C VAL A 213 -41.55 7.68 -58.94
N ALA A 214 -42.09 8.76 -58.35
CA ALA A 214 -43.51 8.89 -58.03
C ALA A 214 -44.40 8.84 -59.28
N LYS A 215 -44.02 9.53 -60.37
CA LYS A 215 -44.73 9.44 -61.67
C LYS A 215 -44.77 8.01 -62.19
N ASN A 216 -43.64 7.31 -62.14
CA ASN A 216 -43.57 5.92 -62.60
C ASN A 216 -44.42 4.99 -61.72
N ALA A 217 -44.46 5.23 -60.40
CA ALA A 217 -45.34 4.51 -59.49
C ALA A 217 -46.82 4.74 -59.80
N VAL A 218 -47.23 5.97 -60.14
CA VAL A 218 -48.61 6.28 -60.60
C VAL A 218 -48.97 5.49 -61.87
N VAL A 219 -48.06 5.40 -62.84
CA VAL A 219 -48.29 4.61 -64.06
C VAL A 219 -48.44 3.11 -63.73
N LYS A 220 -47.57 2.58 -62.88
CA LYS A 220 -47.64 1.17 -62.43
C LYS A 220 -48.93 0.86 -61.67
N LEU A 221 -49.40 1.77 -60.81
CA LEU A 221 -50.69 1.64 -60.13
C LEU A 221 -51.86 1.59 -61.12
N ALA A 222 -51.89 2.52 -62.09
CA ALA A 222 -52.94 2.57 -63.10
C ALA A 222 -52.95 1.34 -64.02
N GLN A 223 -51.78 0.74 -64.27
CA GLN A 223 -51.67 -0.52 -65.00
C GLN A 223 -52.25 -1.68 -64.17
N LEU A 224 -51.79 -1.81 -62.92
CA LEU A 224 -52.23 -2.87 -62.00
C LEU A 224 -53.75 -2.84 -61.72
N GLU A 225 -54.34 -1.64 -61.69
CA GLU A 225 -55.79 -1.44 -61.53
C GLU A 225 -56.59 -2.01 -62.71
N LYS A 226 -56.11 -1.79 -63.94
CA LYS A 226 -56.75 -2.27 -65.18
C LYS A 226 -56.50 -3.74 -65.47
N ASP A 227 -55.40 -4.27 -64.97
CA ASP A 227 -55.04 -5.66 -65.20
C ASP A 227 -56.12 -6.56 -64.60
N THR A 228 -56.88 -7.23 -65.47
CA THR A 228 -57.86 -8.23 -65.08
C THR A 228 -57.10 -9.49 -64.68
N LEU A 229 -56.41 -9.46 -63.53
CA LEU A 229 -55.57 -10.56 -63.06
C LEU A 229 -56.37 -11.88 -63.00
N LEU A 230 -56.27 -12.68 -64.05
CA LEU A 230 -55.57 -13.95 -63.91
C LEU A 230 -54.10 -13.58 -64.05
N LEU A 231 -53.37 -13.43 -62.93
CA LEU A 231 -51.89 -13.36 -62.99
C LEU A 231 -51.46 -14.46 -63.95
N THR A 232 -50.79 -14.10 -65.03
CA THR A 232 -50.19 -15.14 -65.87
C THR A 232 -49.31 -15.99 -64.97
N THR A 233 -49.21 -17.30 -65.23
CA THR A 233 -48.35 -18.20 -64.43
C THR A 233 -46.94 -17.62 -64.27
N THR A 234 -46.47 -16.84 -65.24
CA THR A 234 -45.22 -16.09 -65.24
C THR A 234 -45.15 -14.95 -64.21
N GLU A 235 -46.18 -14.10 -64.11
CA GLU A 235 -46.21 -13.00 -63.13
C GLU A 235 -46.41 -13.53 -61.71
N MET A 236 -47.23 -14.58 -61.57
CA MET A 236 -47.40 -15.29 -60.31
C MET A 236 -46.11 -15.99 -59.88
N MET A 237 -45.38 -16.60 -60.82
CA MET A 237 -44.05 -17.15 -60.59
C MET A 237 -43.03 -16.05 -60.24
N CYS A 238 -43.06 -14.88 -60.89
CA CYS A 238 -42.20 -13.76 -60.52
C CYS A 238 -42.52 -13.22 -59.13
N PHE A 239 -43.80 -13.12 -58.75
CA PHE A 239 -44.20 -12.76 -57.39
C PHE A 239 -43.75 -13.82 -56.38
N LEU A 240 -43.89 -15.11 -56.70
CA LEU A 240 -43.44 -16.20 -55.83
C LEU A 240 -41.92 -16.29 -55.72
N ASP A 241 -41.19 -15.98 -56.79
CA ASP A 241 -39.74 -15.91 -56.78
C ASP A 241 -39.28 -14.67 -56.02
N ALA A 242 -39.98 -13.55 -56.14
CA ALA A 242 -39.74 -12.35 -55.32
C ALA A 242 -40.04 -12.63 -53.84
N VAL A 243 -41.19 -13.22 -53.50
CA VAL A 243 -41.54 -13.63 -52.13
C VAL A 243 -40.55 -14.68 -51.62
N GLY A 244 -40.16 -15.65 -52.43
CA GLY A 244 -39.18 -16.67 -52.10
C GLY A 244 -37.80 -16.06 -51.85
N THR A 245 -37.38 -15.08 -52.66
CA THR A 245 -36.14 -14.33 -52.49
C THR A 245 -36.17 -13.48 -51.22
N THR A 246 -37.28 -12.77 -50.97
CA THR A 246 -37.51 -12.02 -49.73
C THR A 246 -37.52 -12.93 -48.51
N LEU A 247 -38.15 -14.09 -48.58
CA LEU A 247 -38.16 -15.07 -47.50
C LEU A 247 -36.76 -15.63 -47.25
N LYS A 248 -35.99 -15.88 -48.31
CA LYS A 248 -34.60 -16.35 -48.23
C LYS A 248 -33.67 -15.28 -47.67
N GLN A 249 -33.90 -14.00 -48.01
CA GLN A 249 -33.21 -12.86 -47.41
C GLN A 249 -33.60 -12.70 -45.93
N HIS A 250 -34.88 -12.79 -45.58
CA HIS A 250 -35.33 -12.77 -44.19
C HIS A 250 -34.77 -13.95 -43.39
N LEU A 251 -34.73 -15.17 -43.94
CA LEU A 251 -34.11 -16.33 -43.30
C LEU A 251 -32.61 -16.15 -43.10
N LYS A 252 -31.91 -15.58 -44.07
CA LYS A 252 -30.50 -15.20 -43.91
C LYS A 252 -30.31 -14.11 -42.86
N GLY A 253 -31.20 -13.12 -42.81
CA GLY A 253 -31.23 -12.07 -41.79
C GLY A 253 -31.41 -12.66 -40.41
N ILE A 254 -32.46 -13.46 -40.21
CA ILE A 254 -32.73 -14.17 -38.94
C ILE A 254 -31.54 -15.06 -38.54
N ALA A 255 -30.97 -15.83 -39.48
CA ALA A 255 -29.82 -16.67 -39.19
C ALA A 255 -28.62 -15.82 -38.76
N LYS A 256 -28.38 -14.69 -39.42
CA LYS A 256 -27.33 -13.74 -39.05
C LYS A 256 -27.62 -13.10 -37.69
N ASP A 257 -28.83 -12.62 -37.43
CA ASP A 257 -29.22 -11.98 -36.19
C ASP A 257 -29.11 -12.94 -34.99
N VAL A 258 -29.50 -14.21 -35.16
CA VAL A 258 -29.35 -15.25 -34.14
C VAL A 258 -27.87 -15.54 -33.86
N VAL A 259 -27.05 -15.61 -34.91
CA VAL A 259 -25.60 -15.80 -34.76
C VAL A 259 -24.97 -14.58 -34.10
N ASP A 260 -25.28 -13.36 -34.54
CA ASP A 260 -24.76 -12.11 -34.01
C ASP A 260 -25.20 -11.90 -32.54
N ALA A 261 -26.43 -12.27 -32.19
CA ALA A 261 -26.90 -12.28 -30.80
C ALA A 261 -26.11 -13.28 -29.95
N SER A 262 -25.93 -14.51 -30.43
CA SER A 262 -25.16 -15.55 -29.72
C SER A 262 -23.68 -15.15 -29.56
N VAL A 263 -23.08 -14.55 -30.58
CA VAL A 263 -21.71 -14.04 -30.56
C VAL A 263 -21.59 -12.86 -29.61
N ASN A 264 -22.57 -11.96 -29.58
CA ASN A 264 -22.56 -10.84 -28.63
C ASN A 264 -22.75 -11.31 -27.18
N ASP A 265 -23.63 -12.26 -26.92
CA ASP A 265 -23.79 -12.85 -25.58
C ASP A 265 -22.49 -13.54 -25.13
N LEU A 266 -21.85 -14.30 -26.02
CA LEU A 266 -20.53 -14.89 -25.76
C LEU A 266 -19.46 -13.82 -25.50
N ARG A 267 -19.43 -12.74 -26.29
CA ARG A 267 -18.50 -11.63 -26.11
C ARG A 267 -18.70 -10.95 -24.76
N VAL A 268 -19.94 -10.60 -24.41
CA VAL A 268 -20.28 -9.96 -23.14
C VAL A 268 -19.93 -10.86 -21.95
N ASN A 269 -20.24 -12.16 -22.03
CA ASN A 269 -19.87 -13.13 -20.99
C ASN A 269 -18.34 -13.26 -20.86
N THR A 270 -17.62 -13.21 -21.97
CA THR A 270 -16.15 -13.24 -21.98
C THR A 270 -15.56 -11.98 -21.35
N GLU A 271 -16.09 -10.80 -21.68
CA GLU A 271 -15.70 -9.52 -21.10
C GLU A 271 -15.94 -9.50 -19.58
N LEU A 272 -17.11 -9.96 -19.12
CA LEU A 272 -17.44 -10.14 -17.70
C LEU A 272 -16.46 -11.09 -16.99
N CYS A 273 -16.11 -12.21 -17.62
CA CYS A 273 -15.14 -13.16 -17.06
C CYS A 273 -13.75 -12.53 -16.94
N ILE A 274 -13.32 -11.80 -17.97
CA ILE A 274 -12.04 -11.08 -17.97
C ILE A 274 -12.00 -10.04 -16.84
N ASP A 275 -13.07 -9.26 -16.66
CA ASP A 275 -13.11 -8.23 -15.62
C ASP A 275 -13.13 -8.85 -14.21
N ASN A 276 -13.87 -9.94 -14.00
CA ASN A 276 -13.82 -10.70 -12.75
C ASN A 276 -12.40 -11.24 -12.46
N ILE A 277 -11.68 -11.72 -13.46
CA ILE A 277 -10.29 -12.17 -13.31
C ILE A 277 -9.38 -11.00 -12.98
N LYS A 278 -9.54 -9.83 -13.60
CA LYS A 278 -8.76 -8.63 -13.28
C LYS A 278 -8.99 -8.20 -11.83
N ASP A 279 -10.24 -8.19 -11.37
CA ASP A 279 -10.59 -7.84 -10.00
C ASP A 279 -9.99 -8.83 -9.00
N PHE A 280 -10.08 -10.14 -9.29
CA PHE A 280 -9.43 -11.17 -8.50
C PHE A 280 -7.90 -10.95 -8.42
N MET A 281 -7.23 -10.71 -9.55
CA MET A 281 -5.79 -10.44 -9.57
C MET A 281 -5.42 -9.15 -8.82
N SER A 282 -6.25 -8.11 -8.92
CA SER A 282 -6.07 -6.86 -8.17
C SER A 282 -6.15 -7.11 -6.66
N ASN A 283 -7.13 -7.89 -6.20
CA ASN A 283 -7.28 -8.29 -4.81
C ASN A 283 -6.08 -9.14 -4.33
N CYS A 284 -5.66 -10.14 -5.11
CA CYS A 284 -4.47 -10.93 -4.78
C CYS A 284 -3.21 -10.04 -4.64
N LYS A 285 -3.03 -9.07 -5.54
CA LYS A 285 -1.91 -8.13 -5.48
C LYS A 285 -1.96 -7.26 -4.21
N GLN A 286 -3.13 -6.77 -3.83
CA GLN A 286 -3.30 -5.99 -2.60
C GLN A 286 -2.99 -6.83 -1.36
N GLU A 287 -3.46 -8.08 -1.32
CA GLU A 287 -3.25 -8.94 -0.16
C GLU A 287 -1.78 -9.35 -0.01
N LEU A 288 -1.08 -9.63 -1.12
CA LEU A 288 0.37 -9.83 -1.10
C LEU A 288 1.13 -8.60 -0.61
N ALA A 289 0.70 -7.40 -1.00
CA ALA A 289 1.32 -6.16 -0.52
C ALA A 289 1.10 -5.96 0.99
N LYS A 290 -0.09 -6.27 1.51
CA LYS A 290 -0.36 -6.24 2.95
C LYS A 290 0.53 -7.25 3.69
N GLN A 291 0.60 -8.49 3.21
CA GLN A 291 1.42 -9.52 3.84
C GLN A 291 2.91 -9.16 3.85
N ALA A 292 3.41 -8.57 2.75
CA ALA A 292 4.78 -8.08 2.69
C ALA A 292 5.05 -6.96 3.70
N ASN A 293 4.09 -6.05 3.91
CA ASN A 293 4.22 -5.00 4.92
C ASN A 293 4.21 -5.55 6.35
N ILE A 294 3.35 -6.54 6.65
CA ILE A 294 3.32 -7.20 7.95
C ILE A 294 4.65 -7.89 8.23
N HIS A 295 5.15 -8.71 7.29
CA HIS A 295 6.45 -9.37 7.46
C HIS A 295 7.60 -8.37 7.63
N LYS A 296 7.54 -7.23 6.95
CA LYS A 296 8.55 -6.18 7.14
C LYS A 296 8.51 -5.62 8.56
N GLN A 297 7.31 -5.32 9.08
CA GLN A 297 7.13 -4.85 10.45
C GLN A 297 7.62 -5.88 11.48
N ASP A 298 7.27 -7.16 11.31
CA ASP A 298 7.72 -8.24 12.20
C ASP A 298 9.25 -8.36 12.23
N ILE A 299 9.91 -8.24 11.06
CA ILE A 299 11.37 -8.25 10.97
C ILE A 299 11.96 -7.03 11.69
N ASP A 300 11.41 -5.83 11.46
CA ASP A 300 11.89 -4.61 12.11
C ASP A 300 11.75 -4.70 13.64
N GLU A 301 10.63 -5.22 14.14
CA GLU A 301 10.39 -5.46 15.58
C GLU A 301 11.37 -6.49 16.15
N HIS A 302 11.57 -7.62 15.47
CA HIS A 302 12.50 -8.65 15.91
C HIS A 302 13.95 -8.13 15.96
N VAL A 303 14.37 -7.37 14.95
CA VAL A 303 15.70 -6.73 14.91
C VAL A 303 15.87 -5.74 16.06
N ASN A 304 14.86 -4.90 16.32
CA ASN A 304 14.90 -3.93 17.41
C ASN A 304 14.95 -4.61 18.78
N SER A 305 14.15 -5.66 19.00
CA SER A 305 14.18 -6.47 20.22
C SER A 305 15.55 -7.11 20.44
N LYS A 306 16.13 -7.70 19.39
CA LYS A 306 17.48 -8.28 19.47
C LYS A 306 18.55 -7.25 19.78
N LYS A 307 18.47 -6.07 19.17
CA LYS A 307 19.39 -4.96 19.43
C LYS A 307 19.32 -4.52 20.90
N GLN A 308 18.12 -4.30 21.43
CA GLN A 308 17.93 -3.99 22.85
C GLN A 308 18.50 -5.07 23.77
N GLY A 309 18.29 -6.35 23.43
CA GLY A 309 18.86 -7.46 24.19
C GLY A 309 20.39 -7.47 24.21
N ILE A 310 21.04 -7.13 23.10
CA ILE A 310 22.51 -7.00 23.01
C ILE A 310 22.99 -5.80 23.84
N ASP A 311 22.31 -4.66 23.75
CA ASP A 311 22.67 -3.46 24.51
C ASP A 311 22.56 -3.71 26.03
N ASP A 312 21.50 -4.38 26.47
CA ASP A 312 21.33 -4.77 27.88
C ASP A 312 22.37 -5.79 28.33
N HIS A 313 22.70 -6.78 27.51
CA HIS A 313 23.74 -7.74 27.84
C HIS A 313 25.11 -7.06 27.97
N THR A 314 25.43 -6.15 27.05
CA THR A 314 26.67 -5.35 27.07
C THR A 314 26.75 -4.50 28.34
N ARG A 315 25.64 -3.86 28.74
CA ARG A 315 25.56 -3.08 29.97
C ARG A 315 25.82 -3.94 31.22
N ARG A 316 25.20 -5.12 31.30
CA ARG A 316 25.40 -6.06 32.42
C ARG A 316 26.83 -6.57 32.49
N LEU A 317 27.44 -6.89 31.34
CA LEU A 317 28.85 -7.30 31.28
C LEU A 317 29.77 -6.20 31.81
N LYS A 318 29.57 -4.95 31.36
CA LYS A 318 30.35 -3.81 31.83
C LYS A 318 30.22 -3.62 33.34
N GLN A 319 28.99 -3.63 33.86
CA GLN A 319 28.74 -3.53 35.30
C GLN A 319 29.43 -4.66 36.08
N GLY A 320 29.36 -5.91 35.60
CA GLY A 320 30.02 -7.04 36.25
C GLY A 320 31.55 -6.92 36.25
N MET A 321 32.14 -6.34 35.21
CA MET A 321 33.58 -6.03 35.18
C MET A 321 33.97 -4.94 36.17
N ASP A 322 33.18 -3.88 36.27
CA ASP A 322 33.40 -2.80 37.23
C ASP A 322 33.31 -3.33 38.68
N GLU A 323 32.28 -4.12 38.99
CA GLU A 323 32.13 -4.78 40.30
C GLU A 323 33.27 -5.77 40.61
N HIS A 324 33.78 -6.48 39.60
CA HIS A 324 34.94 -7.36 39.77
C HIS A 324 36.23 -6.55 40.05
N ALA A 325 36.44 -5.45 39.32
CA ALA A 325 37.58 -4.57 39.52
C ALA A 325 37.57 -3.95 40.93
N ASP A 326 36.41 -3.49 41.40
CA ASP A 326 36.24 -2.95 42.75
C ASP A 326 36.53 -4.00 43.83
N ARG A 327 36.01 -5.23 43.68
CA ARG A 327 36.32 -6.33 44.61
C ARG A 327 37.81 -6.67 44.64
N HIS A 328 38.46 -6.71 43.47
CA HIS A 328 39.89 -6.97 43.40
C HIS A 328 40.71 -5.85 44.07
N LYS A 329 40.31 -4.59 43.87
CA LYS A 329 40.93 -3.43 44.54
C LYS A 329 40.77 -3.49 46.06
N GLN A 330 39.57 -3.82 46.54
CA GLN A 330 39.33 -4.02 47.97
C GLN A 330 40.21 -5.15 48.54
N GLY A 331 40.26 -6.30 47.87
CA GLY A 331 41.11 -7.42 48.29
C GLY A 331 42.60 -7.08 48.35
N LEU A 332 43.10 -6.28 47.40
CA LEU A 332 44.49 -5.78 47.46
C LEU A 332 44.74 -4.85 48.65
N ASN A 333 43.79 -3.97 48.95
CA ASN A 333 43.91 -3.09 50.12
C ASN A 333 43.89 -3.88 51.43
N GLU A 334 42.98 -4.84 51.57
CA GLU A 334 42.92 -5.73 52.74
C GLU A 334 44.21 -6.55 52.90
N HIS A 335 44.79 -7.03 51.80
CA HIS A 335 46.07 -7.73 51.83
C HIS A 335 47.21 -6.81 52.28
N ALA A 336 47.28 -5.59 51.73
CA ALA A 336 48.29 -4.61 52.10
C ALA A 336 48.20 -4.20 53.58
N ASP A 337 46.97 -4.02 54.10
CA ASP A 337 46.74 -3.74 55.52
C ASP A 337 47.19 -4.91 56.41
N ARG A 338 46.93 -6.15 56.00
CA ARG A 338 47.38 -7.35 56.73
C ARG A 338 48.90 -7.48 56.72
N ASP A 339 49.56 -7.22 55.59
CA ASP A 339 51.01 -7.24 55.50
C ASP A 339 51.63 -6.18 56.40
N LYS A 340 51.07 -4.96 56.39
CA LYS A 340 51.50 -3.87 57.28
C LYS A 340 51.37 -4.27 58.76
N GLN A 341 50.22 -4.81 59.16
CA GLN A 341 50.03 -5.30 60.54
C GLN A 341 51.04 -6.40 60.89
N GLY A 342 51.28 -7.36 59.99
CA GLY A 342 52.27 -8.40 60.20
C GLY A 342 53.71 -7.88 60.33
N MET A 343 54.07 -6.82 59.60
CA MET A 343 55.35 -6.15 59.73
C MET A 343 55.47 -5.39 61.06
N ASP A 344 54.41 -4.70 61.49
CA ASP A 344 54.36 -4.01 62.78
C ASP A 344 54.50 -5.02 63.94
N GLU A 345 53.76 -6.13 63.91
CA GLU A 345 53.88 -7.22 64.90
C GLU A 345 55.27 -7.88 64.91
N HIS A 346 55.92 -8.01 63.75
CA HIS A 346 57.28 -8.50 63.66
C HIS A 346 58.29 -7.51 64.26
N ALA A 347 58.13 -6.21 63.98
CA ALA A 347 58.97 -5.16 64.55
C ALA A 347 58.86 -5.09 66.08
N ASP A 348 57.63 -5.21 66.61
CA ASP A 348 57.39 -5.24 68.06
C ASP A 348 58.04 -6.47 68.72
N ARG A 349 57.95 -7.65 68.09
CA ARG A 349 58.65 -8.86 68.56
C ARG A 349 60.16 -8.68 68.58
N GLN A 350 60.76 -8.13 67.51
CA GLN A 350 62.20 -7.86 67.49
C GLN A 350 62.61 -6.87 68.58
N LYS A 351 61.81 -5.84 68.82
CA LYS A 351 62.06 -4.87 69.88
C LYS A 351 62.03 -5.54 71.27
N GLN A 352 61.04 -6.39 71.53
CA GLN A 352 60.96 -7.16 72.78
C GLN A 352 62.17 -8.08 72.96
N ASP A 353 62.56 -8.82 71.92
CA ASP A 353 63.75 -9.70 71.96
C ASP A 353 65.03 -8.92 72.25
N MET A 354 65.18 -7.71 71.66
CA MET A 354 66.30 -6.82 71.92
C MET A 354 66.30 -6.29 73.36
N ASP A 355 65.14 -5.89 73.88
CA ASP A 355 64.99 -5.43 75.27
C ASP A 355 65.30 -6.56 76.27
N GLU A 356 64.84 -7.79 76.00
CA GLU A 356 65.21 -8.97 76.79
C GLU A 356 66.71 -9.26 76.72
N HIS A 357 67.31 -9.20 75.53
CA HIS A 357 68.75 -9.40 75.37
C HIS A 357 69.55 -8.33 76.12
N ALA A 358 69.14 -7.06 76.05
CA ALA A 358 69.74 -5.98 76.81
C ALA A 358 69.60 -6.20 78.33
N GLY A 359 68.44 -6.68 78.78
CA GLY A 359 68.19 -7.09 80.16
C GLY A 359 69.13 -8.20 80.63
N ARG A 360 69.26 -9.28 79.86
CA ARG A 360 70.20 -10.39 80.14
C ARG A 360 71.64 -9.92 80.16
N HIS A 361 72.03 -9.04 79.25
CA HIS A 361 73.39 -8.51 79.20
C HIS A 361 73.70 -7.63 80.42
N LYS A 362 72.75 -6.77 80.83
CA LYS A 362 72.86 -5.97 82.06
C LYS A 362 73.04 -6.86 83.29
N GLN A 363 72.20 -7.89 83.45
CA GLN A 363 72.33 -8.84 84.55
C GLN A 363 73.70 -9.54 84.55
N SER A 364 74.20 -9.95 83.38
CA SER A 364 75.53 -10.56 83.26
C SER A 364 76.66 -9.62 83.68
N ILE A 365 76.54 -8.32 83.36
CA ILE A 365 77.48 -7.28 83.81
C ILE A 365 77.41 -7.12 85.33
N ASP A 366 76.21 -7.06 85.91
CA ASP A 366 76.02 -6.95 87.36
C ASP A 366 76.62 -8.17 88.09
N GLU A 367 76.36 -9.39 87.61
CA GLU A 367 76.96 -10.63 88.12
C GLU A 367 78.48 -10.66 87.96
N HIS A 368 79.03 -10.10 86.88
CA HIS A 368 80.47 -9.96 86.70
C HIS A 368 81.06 -8.95 87.70
N ALA A 369 80.39 -7.82 87.92
CA ALA A 369 80.80 -6.81 88.90
C ALA A 369 80.79 -7.38 90.33
N ASP A 370 79.77 -8.15 90.70
CA ASP A 370 79.68 -8.84 92.00
C ASP A 370 80.79 -9.88 92.17
N ARG A 371 81.07 -10.70 91.15
CA ARG A 371 82.20 -11.64 91.17
C ARG A 371 83.53 -10.92 91.29
N HIS A 372 83.70 -9.79 90.60
CA HIS A 372 84.93 -8.99 90.69
C HIS A 372 85.08 -8.39 92.09
N LYS A 373 84.00 -7.90 92.70
CA LYS A 373 83.98 -7.41 94.08
C LYS A 373 84.34 -8.51 95.08
N GLN A 374 83.73 -9.70 94.96
CA GLN A 374 84.09 -10.86 95.77
C GLN A 374 85.57 -11.25 95.59
N GLY A 375 86.09 -11.23 94.36
CA GLY A 375 87.50 -11.48 94.08
C GLY A 375 88.43 -10.46 94.76
N ILE A 376 88.04 -9.19 94.81
CA ILE A 376 88.75 -8.15 95.56
C ILE A 376 88.70 -8.45 97.07
N ASP A 377 87.53 -8.79 97.62
CA ASP A 377 87.35 -9.09 99.06
C ASP A 377 88.15 -10.33 99.49
N GLU A 378 88.19 -11.37 98.64
CA GLU A 378 89.03 -12.55 98.84
C GLU A 378 90.52 -12.20 98.78
N HIS A 379 90.93 -11.38 97.80
CA HIS A 379 92.31 -10.94 97.68
C HIS A 379 92.73 -10.12 98.90
N ALA A 380 91.89 -9.19 99.37
CA ALA A 380 92.12 -8.42 100.59
C ALA A 380 92.23 -9.33 101.83
N SER A 381 91.37 -10.36 101.93
CA SER A 381 91.41 -11.33 103.03
C SER A 381 92.68 -12.20 103.01
N ARG A 382 93.12 -12.66 101.83
CA ARG A 382 94.40 -13.38 101.67
C ARG A 382 95.59 -12.48 102.00
N HIS A 383 95.55 -11.22 101.57
CA HIS A 383 96.59 -10.24 101.90
C HIS A 383 96.66 -10.00 103.41
N LYS A 384 95.50 -9.84 104.08
CA LYS A 384 95.42 -9.76 105.54
C LYS A 384 96.00 -10.99 106.23
N GLN A 385 95.62 -12.20 105.81
CA GLN A 385 96.19 -13.44 106.38
C GLN A 385 97.71 -13.55 106.15
N CYS A 386 98.21 -13.08 105.01
CA CYS A 386 99.65 -13.04 104.73
C CYS A 386 100.36 -12.07 105.68
N LEU A 387 99.79 -10.88 105.89
CA LEU A 387 100.26 -9.91 106.88
C LEU A 387 100.22 -10.47 108.30
N ASP A 388 99.14 -11.18 108.68
CA ASP A 388 99.01 -11.82 109.99
C ASP A 388 100.09 -12.91 110.17
N LYS A 389 100.32 -13.78 109.17
CA LYS A 389 101.42 -14.76 109.20
C LYS A 389 102.79 -14.10 109.27
N GLN A 390 102.98 -12.98 108.59
CA GLN A 390 104.23 -12.23 108.61
C GLN A 390 104.44 -11.56 109.97
N ALA A 391 103.38 -11.06 110.60
CA ALA A 391 103.38 -10.56 111.97
C ALA A 391 103.67 -11.69 112.98
N GLU A 392 103.03 -12.87 112.85
CA GLU A 392 103.32 -14.05 113.67
C GLU A 392 104.76 -14.52 113.52
N LYS A 393 105.28 -14.55 112.29
CA LYS A 393 106.69 -14.87 112.03
C LYS A 393 107.61 -13.84 112.67
N CYS A 394 107.30 -12.55 112.55
CA CYS A 394 108.06 -11.48 113.19
C CYS A 394 108.02 -11.60 114.73
N ILE A 395 106.87 -11.96 115.31
CA ILE A 395 106.74 -12.22 116.75
C ILE A 395 107.58 -13.44 117.16
N LYS A 396 107.58 -14.52 116.38
CA LYS A 396 108.46 -15.69 116.60
C LYS A 396 109.93 -15.34 116.48
N ASP A 397 110.32 -14.61 115.44
CA ASP A 397 111.71 -14.17 115.22
C ASP A 397 112.18 -13.27 116.40
N ILE A 398 111.29 -12.41 116.91
CA ILE A 398 111.53 -11.62 118.14
C ILE A 398 111.62 -12.54 119.38
N GLN A 399 110.76 -13.54 119.52
CA GLN A 399 110.81 -14.48 120.64
C GLN A 399 112.07 -15.38 120.61
N GLU A 400 112.53 -15.82 119.44
CA GLU A 400 113.79 -16.57 119.26
C GLU A 400 115.02 -15.68 119.47
N GLN A 401 114.99 -14.41 119.05
CA GLN A 401 116.10 -13.47 119.30
C GLN A 401 116.22 -13.01 120.75
N PHE A 402 115.12 -12.94 121.51
CA PHE A 402 115.10 -12.33 122.84
C PHE A 402 114.67 -13.27 123.97
N GLY A 403 114.52 -14.57 123.68
CA GLY A 403 114.02 -15.60 124.59
C GLY A 403 114.91 -16.00 125.77
N ASN A 404 115.96 -15.24 126.14
CA ASN A 404 116.68 -15.42 127.41
C ASN A 404 117.65 -14.26 127.77
N THR A 405 117.29 -12.99 127.52
CA THR A 405 118.12 -11.87 128.03
C THR A 405 117.31 -10.60 128.29
N THR A 406 117.56 -9.99 129.45
CA THR A 406 116.99 -8.73 129.93
C THR A 406 117.19 -7.58 128.94
N PHE A 407 116.08 -6.95 128.52
CA PHE A 407 116.02 -5.94 127.46
C PHE A 407 116.22 -4.52 128.02
N THR A 408 117.30 -3.84 127.62
CA THR A 408 117.58 -2.43 127.95
C THR A 408 117.19 -1.48 126.81
N GLU A 409 116.75 -0.28 127.18
CA GLU A 409 116.07 0.80 126.44
C GLU A 409 116.69 1.22 125.08
N THR A 410 117.95 0.89 124.80
CA THR A 410 118.66 1.31 123.59
C THR A 410 118.25 0.54 122.33
N THR A 411 117.65 -0.64 122.47
CA THR A 411 117.21 -1.51 121.34
C THR A 411 115.80 -1.13 120.82
N TYR A 412 114.98 -0.44 121.64
CA TYR A 412 113.62 0.01 121.26
C TYR A 412 113.63 1.05 120.12
N LYS A 413 114.62 1.95 120.12
CA LYS A 413 114.63 3.12 119.22
C LYS A 413 114.91 2.79 117.75
N LYS A 414 115.72 1.75 117.46
CA LYS A 414 116.02 1.32 116.08
C LYS A 414 114.92 0.47 115.45
N SER A 415 114.13 -0.24 116.26
CA SER A 415 113.01 -1.06 115.77
C SER A 415 111.79 -0.20 115.36
N CYS A 416 111.57 0.92 116.07
CA CYS A 416 110.48 1.84 115.74
C CYS A 416 110.67 2.60 114.41
N GLU A 417 111.90 2.95 114.01
CA GLU A 417 112.16 3.60 112.71
C GLU A 417 111.90 2.67 111.50
N GLY A 418 112.06 1.35 111.68
CA GLY A 418 111.76 0.35 110.64
C GLY A 418 110.26 0.21 110.34
N ILE A 419 109.40 0.30 111.38
CA ILE A 419 107.94 0.14 111.24
C ILE A 419 107.30 1.38 110.59
N THR A 420 107.80 2.58 110.86
CA THR A 420 107.27 3.83 110.29
C THR A 420 107.48 3.91 108.76
N ASN A 421 108.61 3.41 108.25
CA ASN A 421 108.88 3.41 106.81
C ASN A 421 107.98 2.43 106.03
N VAL A 422 107.64 1.28 106.62
CA VAL A 422 106.73 0.29 106.00
C VAL A 422 105.29 0.84 105.95
N LEU A 423 104.83 1.51 107.00
CA LEU A 423 103.49 2.12 107.04
C LEU A 423 103.37 3.30 106.05
N SER A 424 104.42 4.10 105.86
CA SER A 424 104.41 5.19 104.89
C SER A 424 104.38 4.70 103.44
N PHE A 425 105.11 3.62 103.11
CA PHE A 425 105.12 3.04 101.77
C PHE A 425 103.76 2.43 101.40
N HIS A 426 103.09 1.75 102.35
CA HIS A 426 101.76 1.17 102.15
C HIS A 426 100.66 2.23 101.97
N TYR A 427 100.72 3.37 102.67
CA TYR A 427 99.77 4.47 102.50
C TYR A 427 99.83 5.08 101.09
N THR A 428 101.02 5.16 100.49
CA THR A 428 101.20 5.72 99.14
C THR A 428 100.67 4.80 98.03
N ILE A 429 100.80 3.47 98.17
CA ILE A 429 100.25 2.50 97.18
C ILE A 429 98.71 2.49 97.19
N SER A 430 98.09 2.58 98.39
CA SER A 430 96.62 2.62 98.49
C SER A 430 96.01 3.85 97.81
N LYS A 431 96.66 5.02 97.90
CA LYS A 431 96.22 6.26 97.22
C LYS A 431 96.42 6.26 95.70
N GLN A 432 97.43 5.52 95.19
CA GLN A 432 97.66 5.41 93.74
C GLN A 432 96.65 4.46 93.06
N GLN A 433 96.09 3.48 93.79
CA GLN A 433 95.05 2.58 93.26
C GLN A 433 93.65 3.22 93.23
N GLU A 434 93.31 4.15 94.15
CA GLU A 434 92.05 4.90 94.10
C GLU A 434 91.99 5.91 92.94
N PHE A 435 93.12 6.48 92.51
CA PHE A 435 93.14 7.52 91.47
C PHE A 435 92.95 6.98 90.04
N ASN A 436 93.19 5.69 89.79
CA ASN A 436 93.06 5.07 88.47
C ASN A 436 91.67 4.45 88.17
N PHE A 437 90.74 4.48 89.14
CA PHE A 437 89.40 3.88 88.98
C PHE A 437 88.29 4.87 88.58
N ILE A 438 88.59 6.17 88.41
CA ILE A 438 87.60 7.22 88.06
C ILE A 438 87.86 7.81 86.67
N ILE A 439 88.05 7.00 85.63
CA ILE A 439 87.89 7.50 84.24
C ILE A 439 87.34 6.38 83.37
N TRP A 440 86.02 6.38 83.10
CA TRP A 440 85.45 5.93 81.82
C TRP A 440 84.20 6.77 81.47
N PRO A 441 83.96 7.09 80.18
CA PRO A 441 83.17 8.25 79.76
C PRO A 441 81.70 7.94 79.50
N LYS A 442 80.82 8.92 79.75
CA LYS A 442 79.44 8.94 79.23
C LYS A 442 79.48 9.18 77.72
N THR A 443 79.31 8.14 76.91
CA THR A 443 78.98 8.27 75.47
C THR A 443 77.47 8.26 75.29
N THR A 444 76.95 9.38 74.78
CA THR A 444 75.59 9.59 74.27
C THR A 444 75.42 8.89 72.93
N TYR A 445 74.40 8.03 72.79
CA TYR A 445 73.97 7.50 71.50
C TYR A 445 72.79 8.35 70.99
N LYS A 446 73.03 9.15 69.94
CA LYS A 446 71.98 9.80 69.14
C LYS A 446 71.44 8.77 68.15
N SER A 447 70.14 8.47 68.20
CA SER A 447 69.43 7.81 67.10
C SER A 447 68.77 8.88 66.24
N THR A 448 69.28 9.05 65.02
CA THR A 448 68.59 9.70 63.90
C THR A 448 67.93 8.62 63.07
N HIS A 449 66.60 8.52 63.12
CA HIS A 449 65.81 7.87 62.08
C HIS A 449 65.34 8.94 61.09
N VAL A 450 65.75 8.77 59.83
CA VAL A 450 65.16 9.37 58.63
C VAL A 450 64.11 8.39 58.11
#